data_AF-A0A3N5TL59-F1
#
_entry.id   AF-A0A3N5TL59-F1
#
_cell.length_a   1.000
_cell.length_b   1.000
_cell.length_c   1.000
_cell.angle_alpha   90.00
_cell.angle_beta   90.00
_cell.angle_gamma   90.00
#
_symmetry.space_group_name_H-M   'P 1'
#
loop_
_entity.id
_entity.type
_entity.pdbx_description
1 polymer ?
#
loop_
_entity_poly.entity_id
_entity_poly.type
_entity_poly.pdbx_seq_one_letter_code
_entity_poly.pdbx_strand_id
1 'polypeptide(L)'
;MGEVSKKIIQNRLLASESRLRSVFLAAPVGIGVVVERVIKDANDRLCAMTGYSRDELIGKNARIFYPTDDDYNYVGSEKYRQIAEKGTGSVETRWLRKDGIIFDVLLSSTPIDPSDLSAGVTFTAMDITEHKRSEEALENERTRFKIITQNAPFGILLINKDGNFTYLNPKFTEIFGYDLSDVPDGKSWFKLAYPDPEYREEVLSAWVEDLKASEPGEKRPRIYEVVCKDGSRKIIHFIPVSLKTGENIIACEDITKKTMLENQLRQAQKMESIGRLAGGIAHDFNNMLQAIIGFAELAMVKIKKGSAHDEDLIQISQAAQRAADLTRQLLAFARKQPVSLRVLDLNKTVASMLDMLKRIIGEDIKLVWKQNVAPCQVKMDPAQIDQILANLLVNA
;
A
#
# COMPACT_ATOMS: atom_id res chain seq x y z
N MET A 1 78.27 -18.76 36.36
CA MET A 1 77.15 -18.94 35.42
C MET A 1 75.79 -19.22 36.09
N GLY A 2 75.73 -19.83 37.29
CA GLY A 2 74.45 -20.15 37.95
C GLY A 2 73.62 -18.94 38.46
N GLU A 3 74.27 -17.89 39.00
CA GLU A 3 73.55 -16.72 39.53
C GLU A 3 72.95 -15.82 38.45
N VAL A 4 73.63 -15.69 37.30
CA VAL A 4 73.13 -14.91 36.16
C VAL A 4 71.89 -15.58 35.55
N SER A 5 71.87 -16.91 35.46
CA SER A 5 70.72 -17.67 34.98
C SER A 5 69.51 -17.56 35.92
N LYS A 6 69.73 -17.67 37.24
CA LYS A 6 68.67 -17.52 38.25
C LYS A 6 68.04 -16.12 38.22
N LYS A 7 68.86 -15.08 38.05
CA LYS A 7 68.40 -13.68 37.96
C LYS A 7 67.61 -13.41 36.67
N ILE A 8 68.00 -14.03 35.54
CA ILE A 8 67.24 -13.93 34.28
C ILE A 8 65.89 -14.64 34.37
N ILE A 9 65.84 -15.84 34.98
CA ILE A 9 64.58 -16.58 35.18
C ILE A 9 63.64 -15.80 36.11
N GLN A 10 64.15 -15.25 37.21
CA GLN A 10 63.33 -14.49 38.15
C GLN A 10 62.81 -13.18 37.55
N ASN A 11 63.63 -12.48 36.76
CA ASN A 11 63.19 -11.29 36.04
C ASN A 11 62.13 -11.61 34.97
N ARG A 12 62.24 -12.76 34.27
CA ARG A 12 61.21 -13.21 33.32
C ARG A 12 59.90 -13.57 34.01
N LEU A 13 59.97 -14.22 35.17
CA LEU A 13 58.79 -14.57 35.96
C LEU A 13 58.05 -13.31 36.44
N LEU A 14 58.77 -12.38 37.05
CA LEU A 14 58.21 -11.09 37.50
C LEU A 14 57.61 -10.28 36.36
N ALA A 15 58.25 -10.26 35.19
CA ALA A 15 57.74 -9.57 34.01
C ALA A 15 56.46 -10.24 33.46
N SER A 16 56.40 -11.57 33.46
CA SER A 16 55.23 -12.34 33.05
C SER A 16 54.05 -12.13 34.00
N GLU A 17 54.29 -12.22 35.32
CA GLU A 17 53.28 -11.97 36.36
C GLU A 17 52.73 -10.54 36.28
N SER A 18 53.60 -9.55 36.09
CA SER A 18 53.19 -8.15 35.94
C SER A 18 52.30 -7.96 34.69
N ARG A 19 52.63 -8.64 33.59
CA ARG A 19 51.83 -8.58 32.35
C ARG A 19 50.46 -9.24 32.53
N LEU A 20 50.41 -10.43 33.13
CA LEU A 20 49.14 -11.14 33.39
C LEU A 20 48.25 -10.35 34.34
N ARG A 21 48.83 -9.77 35.41
CA ARG A 21 48.10 -8.92 36.35
C ARG A 21 47.56 -7.66 35.68
N SER A 22 48.30 -7.07 34.74
CA SER A 22 47.82 -5.93 33.95
C SER A 22 46.59 -6.30 33.11
N VAL A 23 46.62 -7.44 32.40
CA VAL A 23 45.46 -7.93 31.63
C VAL A 23 44.27 -8.23 32.54
N PHE A 24 44.50 -8.85 33.70
CA PHE A 24 43.47 -9.19 34.66
C PHE A 24 42.71 -7.95 35.19
N LEU A 25 43.42 -6.83 35.38
CA LEU A 25 42.85 -5.58 35.88
C LEU A 25 42.24 -4.70 34.78
N ALA A 26 42.85 -4.65 33.59
CA ALA A 26 42.43 -3.77 32.50
C ALA A 26 41.32 -4.36 31.63
N ALA A 27 41.02 -5.65 31.77
CA ALA A 27 40.00 -6.31 30.96
C ALA A 27 38.60 -5.70 31.22
N PRO A 28 37.85 -5.35 30.17
CA PRO A 28 36.48 -4.83 30.31
C PRO A 28 35.45 -5.92 30.66
N VAL A 29 35.91 -7.13 30.97
CA VAL A 29 35.11 -8.31 31.31
C VAL A 29 35.42 -8.75 32.74
N GLY A 30 34.45 -9.42 33.38
CA GLY A 30 34.70 -10.09 34.65
C GLY A 30 35.63 -11.28 34.41
N ILE A 31 36.72 -11.36 35.15
CA ILE A 31 37.64 -12.51 35.09
C ILE A 31 37.65 -13.16 36.46
N GLY A 32 37.51 -14.48 36.49
CA GLY A 32 37.65 -15.25 37.71
C GLY A 32 38.34 -16.57 37.48
N VAL A 33 38.81 -17.16 38.57
CA VAL A 33 39.43 -18.49 38.58
C VAL A 33 38.59 -19.39 39.47
N VAL A 34 38.22 -20.57 38.98
CA VAL A 34 37.49 -21.57 39.77
C VAL A 34 38.21 -22.91 39.76
N VAL A 35 38.25 -23.55 40.94
CA VAL A 35 38.73 -24.93 41.13
C VAL A 35 37.57 -25.70 41.74
N GLU A 36 37.18 -26.82 41.14
CA GLU A 36 35.98 -27.58 41.55
C GLU A 36 34.71 -26.71 41.66
N ARG A 37 34.59 -25.72 40.76
CA ARG A 37 33.52 -24.69 40.75
C ARG A 37 33.47 -23.77 41.98
N VAL A 38 34.51 -23.78 42.81
CA VAL A 38 34.69 -22.81 43.90
C VAL A 38 35.56 -21.67 43.41
N ILE A 39 35.11 -20.43 43.61
CA ILE A 39 35.81 -19.22 43.17
C ILE A 39 37.08 -19.04 44.01
N LYS A 40 38.23 -19.02 43.36
CA LYS A 40 39.56 -18.83 43.96
C LYS A 40 40.15 -17.46 43.68
N ASP A 41 39.72 -16.82 42.61
CA ASP A 41 40.08 -15.44 42.31
C ASP A 41 39.00 -14.74 41.49
N ALA A 42 38.97 -13.42 41.57
CA ALA A 42 38.03 -12.54 40.89
C ALA A 42 38.67 -11.16 40.69
N ASN A 43 38.56 -10.60 39.48
CA ASN A 43 38.95 -9.22 39.22
C ASN A 43 37.86 -8.24 39.67
N ASP A 44 38.22 -6.96 39.74
CA ASP A 44 37.31 -5.89 40.15
C ASP A 44 36.08 -5.80 39.24
N ARG A 45 36.23 -6.15 37.96
CA ARG A 45 35.14 -6.08 37.00
C ARG A 45 34.08 -7.15 37.22
N LEU A 46 34.48 -8.35 37.64
CA LEU A 46 33.57 -9.42 38.04
C LEU A 46 32.81 -9.05 39.31
N CYS A 47 33.48 -8.43 40.29
CA CYS A 47 32.86 -7.94 41.51
C CYS A 47 31.82 -6.85 41.20
N ALA A 48 32.18 -5.85 40.38
CA ALA A 48 31.29 -4.78 39.98
C ALA A 48 30.06 -5.27 39.17
N MET A 49 30.26 -6.26 38.30
CA MET A 49 29.19 -6.84 37.48
C MET A 49 28.20 -7.66 38.32
N THR A 50 28.68 -8.42 39.30
CA THR A 50 27.84 -9.32 40.09
C THR A 50 27.27 -8.67 41.36
N GLY A 51 27.87 -7.55 41.80
CA GLY A 51 27.48 -6.82 43.02
C GLY A 51 28.05 -7.40 44.32
N TYR A 52 28.83 -8.49 44.23
CA TYR A 52 29.51 -9.08 45.37
C TYR A 52 30.90 -8.48 45.55
N SER A 53 31.34 -8.33 46.79
CA SER A 53 32.75 -8.01 47.06
C SER A 53 33.63 -9.23 46.79
N ARG A 54 34.94 -9.02 46.59
CA ARG A 54 35.88 -10.12 46.41
C ARG A 54 35.81 -11.11 47.58
N ASP A 55 35.81 -10.62 48.82
CA ASP A 55 35.74 -11.46 50.02
C ASP A 55 34.46 -12.29 50.12
N GLU A 56 33.36 -11.79 49.56
CA GLU A 56 32.10 -12.54 49.47
C GLU A 56 32.12 -13.62 48.39
N LEU A 57 32.93 -13.45 47.34
CA LEU A 57 33.05 -14.39 46.22
C LEU A 57 34.05 -15.51 46.53
N ILE A 58 35.20 -15.18 47.10
CA ILE A 58 36.28 -16.16 47.32
C ILE A 58 35.82 -17.26 48.27
N GLY A 59 35.99 -18.52 47.85
CA GLY A 59 35.56 -19.69 48.60
C GLY A 59 34.09 -20.07 48.44
N LYS A 60 33.28 -19.26 47.74
CA LYS A 60 31.90 -19.63 47.39
C LYS A 60 31.85 -20.46 46.12
N ASN A 61 30.82 -21.30 46.03
CA ASN A 61 30.52 -22.02 44.81
C ASN A 61 29.93 -21.05 43.76
N ALA A 62 30.38 -21.16 42.51
CA ALA A 62 29.91 -20.35 41.39
C ALA A 62 28.39 -20.46 41.14
N ARG A 63 27.71 -21.44 41.75
CA ARG A 63 26.24 -21.58 41.78
C ARG A 63 25.52 -20.31 42.26
N ILE A 64 26.17 -19.50 43.10
CA ILE A 64 25.64 -18.22 43.59
C ILE A 64 25.27 -17.25 42.45
N PHE A 65 25.94 -17.38 41.30
CA PHE A 65 25.67 -16.54 40.14
C PHE A 65 24.46 -17.00 39.33
N TYR A 66 23.83 -18.15 39.59
CA TYR A 66 22.79 -18.68 38.70
C TYR A 66 21.41 -18.56 39.33
N PRO A 67 20.38 -18.15 38.57
CA PRO A 67 19.02 -18.06 39.10
C PRO A 67 18.41 -19.44 39.34
N THR A 68 18.77 -20.46 38.55
CA THR A 68 18.24 -21.83 38.67
C THR A 68 19.35 -22.88 38.68
N ASP A 69 19.04 -24.09 39.18
CA ASP A 69 19.96 -25.24 39.11
C ASP A 69 20.16 -25.69 37.67
N ASP A 70 19.15 -25.55 36.83
CA ASP A 70 19.22 -25.92 35.41
C ASP A 70 20.22 -25.04 34.66
N ASP A 71 20.21 -23.72 34.87
CA ASP A 71 21.19 -22.81 34.25
C ASP A 71 22.63 -23.17 34.69
N TYR A 72 22.81 -23.49 35.98
CA TYR A 72 24.11 -23.91 36.52
C TYR A 72 24.59 -25.25 35.95
N ASN A 73 23.69 -26.22 35.87
CA ASN A 73 23.99 -27.56 35.36
C ASN A 73 24.26 -27.53 33.85
N TYR A 74 23.50 -26.75 33.08
CA TYR A 74 23.69 -26.53 31.65
C TYR A 74 25.09 -25.99 31.33
N VAL A 75 25.51 -24.91 32.00
CA VAL A 75 26.88 -24.39 31.86
C VAL A 75 27.90 -25.47 32.25
N GLY A 76 27.58 -26.23 33.29
CA GLY A 76 28.37 -27.33 33.76
C GLY A 76 28.60 -28.47 32.78
N SER A 77 27.59 -28.85 31.99
CA SER A 77 27.71 -29.90 30.99
C SER A 77 28.31 -29.37 29.69
N GLU A 78 27.78 -28.25 29.20
CA GLU A 78 28.08 -27.75 27.87
C GLU A 78 29.49 -27.15 27.80
N LYS A 79 29.86 -26.34 28.79
CA LYS A 79 31.16 -25.67 28.81
C LYS A 79 32.31 -26.67 28.98
N TYR A 80 32.15 -27.66 29.85
CA TYR A 80 33.19 -28.67 30.07
C TYR A 80 33.33 -29.62 28.88
N ARG A 81 32.24 -29.94 28.18
CA ARG A 81 32.29 -30.66 26.90
C ARG A 81 33.12 -29.89 25.87
N GLN A 82 32.85 -28.60 25.67
CA GLN A 82 33.60 -27.80 24.69
C GLN A 82 35.08 -27.66 25.08
N ILE A 83 35.39 -27.51 26.37
CA ILE A 83 36.79 -27.50 26.85
C ILE A 83 37.49 -28.82 26.51
N ALA A 84 36.84 -29.96 26.70
CA ALA A 84 37.42 -31.27 26.38
C ALA A 84 37.67 -31.43 24.86
N GLU A 85 36.81 -30.88 24.01
CA GLU A 85 36.92 -30.99 22.55
C GLU A 85 37.87 -29.96 21.92
N LYS A 86 37.87 -28.72 22.42
CA LYS A 86 38.50 -27.55 21.76
C LYS A 86 39.53 -26.83 22.61
N GLY A 87 39.74 -27.27 23.85
CA GLY A 87 40.62 -26.61 24.83
C GLY A 87 40.03 -25.34 25.47
N THR A 88 38.93 -24.80 24.93
CA THR A 88 38.17 -23.67 25.48
C THR A 88 36.67 -23.90 25.29
N GLY A 89 35.85 -23.36 26.19
CA GLY A 89 34.39 -23.48 26.10
C GLY A 89 33.72 -22.14 26.31
N SER A 90 32.72 -21.83 25.49
CA SER A 90 31.95 -20.58 25.57
C SER A 90 30.45 -20.87 25.51
N VAL A 91 29.70 -20.26 26.43
CA VAL A 91 28.25 -20.43 26.54
C VAL A 91 27.60 -19.12 26.95
N GLU A 92 26.44 -18.82 26.35
CA GLU A 92 25.54 -17.81 26.89
C GLU A 92 24.73 -18.42 28.04
N THR A 93 24.61 -17.66 29.13
CA THR A 93 23.84 -18.05 30.30
C THR A 93 23.27 -16.81 30.99
N ARG A 94 22.44 -17.02 32.00
CA ARG A 94 21.86 -15.94 32.80
C ARG A 94 22.47 -15.97 34.19
N TRP A 95 22.91 -14.81 34.65
CA TRP A 95 23.40 -14.65 36.00
C TRP A 95 22.45 -13.84 36.87
N LEU A 96 22.48 -14.13 38.17
CA LEU A 96 21.76 -13.43 39.23
C LEU A 96 22.76 -12.57 40.00
N ARG A 97 22.52 -11.25 39.99
CA ARG A 97 23.26 -10.30 40.81
C ARG A 97 22.83 -10.39 42.28
N LYS A 98 23.67 -9.86 43.17
CA LYS A 98 23.40 -9.79 44.62
C LYS A 98 22.09 -9.06 44.96
N ASP A 99 21.71 -8.08 44.16
CA ASP A 99 20.47 -7.30 44.29
C ASP A 99 19.22 -8.02 43.74
N GLY A 100 19.38 -9.24 43.20
CA GLY A 100 18.31 -10.04 42.64
C GLY A 100 18.04 -9.80 41.15
N ILE A 101 18.77 -8.89 40.49
CA ILE A 101 18.60 -8.64 39.05
C ILE A 101 19.24 -9.76 38.23
N ILE A 102 18.47 -10.30 37.28
CA ILE A 102 18.97 -11.28 36.31
C ILE A 102 19.49 -10.54 35.07
N PHE A 103 20.64 -10.99 34.55
CA PHE A 103 21.28 -10.41 33.36
C PHE A 103 21.95 -11.50 32.51
N ASP A 104 22.10 -11.25 31.22
CA ASP A 104 22.68 -12.19 30.27
C ASP A 104 24.19 -12.07 30.26
N VAL A 105 24.87 -13.21 30.28
CA VAL A 105 26.33 -13.32 30.35
C VAL A 105 26.84 -14.26 29.27
N LEU A 106 27.79 -13.79 28.47
CA LEU A 106 28.66 -14.65 27.69
C LEU A 106 29.80 -15.12 28.59
N LEU A 107 29.77 -16.40 28.97
CA LEU A 107 30.77 -17.03 29.81
C LEU A 107 31.73 -17.86 28.95
N SER A 108 33.01 -17.48 28.93
CA SER A 108 34.07 -18.29 28.32
C SER A 108 34.98 -18.87 29.40
N SER A 109 35.56 -20.04 29.17
CA SER A 109 36.47 -20.67 30.12
C SER A 109 37.58 -21.45 29.43
N THR A 110 38.77 -21.38 30.01
CA THR A 110 39.98 -22.07 29.58
C THR A 110 40.64 -22.73 30.79
N PRO A 111 41.10 -24.00 30.69
CA PRO A 111 41.88 -24.64 31.75
C PRO A 111 43.13 -23.84 32.12
N ILE A 112 43.47 -23.82 33.40
CA ILE A 112 44.74 -23.25 33.87
C ILE A 112 45.90 -24.13 33.41
N ASP A 113 45.72 -25.44 33.52
CA ASP A 113 46.60 -26.45 32.96
C ASP A 113 45.82 -27.29 31.93
N PRO A 114 46.17 -27.23 30.63
CA PRO A 114 45.54 -28.05 29.60
C PRO A 114 45.70 -29.57 29.82
N SER A 115 46.72 -29.99 30.57
CA SER A 115 47.00 -31.39 30.90
C SER A 115 46.36 -31.87 32.21
N ASP A 116 45.96 -30.94 33.07
CA ASP A 116 45.30 -31.21 34.35
C ASP A 116 44.09 -30.28 34.57
N LEU A 117 42.90 -30.77 34.21
CA LEU A 117 41.64 -30.05 34.42
C LEU A 117 41.31 -29.82 35.90
N SER A 118 41.92 -30.58 36.82
CA SER A 118 41.71 -30.42 38.26
C SER A 118 42.40 -29.17 38.82
N ALA A 119 43.42 -28.65 38.12
CA ALA A 119 44.08 -27.38 38.44
C ALA A 119 43.14 -26.18 38.36
N GLY A 120 41.96 -26.35 37.74
CA GLY A 120 40.91 -25.35 37.65
C GLY A 120 40.82 -24.68 36.27
N VAL A 121 39.87 -23.76 36.14
CA VAL A 121 39.64 -23.00 34.91
C VAL A 121 39.62 -21.51 35.22
N THR A 122 40.24 -20.73 34.33
CA THR A 122 40.04 -19.28 34.26
C THR A 122 38.83 -19.03 33.38
N PHE A 123 37.89 -18.23 33.86
CA PHE A 123 36.71 -17.84 33.10
C PHE A 123 36.68 -16.33 32.88
N THR A 124 36.09 -15.94 31.76
CA THR A 124 35.71 -14.57 31.46
C THR A 124 34.20 -14.49 31.34
N ALA A 125 33.61 -13.44 31.91
CA ALA A 125 32.19 -13.15 31.92
C ALA A 125 31.98 -11.76 31.33
N MET A 126 31.21 -11.69 30.25
CA MET A 126 30.82 -10.44 29.61
C MET A 126 29.32 -10.27 29.74
N ASP A 127 28.87 -9.15 30.32
CA ASP A 127 27.46 -8.78 30.33
C ASP A 127 27.04 -8.43 28.89
N ILE A 128 26.10 -9.20 28.34
CA ILE A 128 25.60 -9.03 26.98
C ILE A 128 24.13 -8.56 26.96
N THR A 129 23.59 -8.16 28.12
CA THR A 129 22.17 -7.80 28.26
C THR A 129 21.78 -6.63 27.36
N GLU A 130 22.57 -5.56 27.35
CA GLU A 130 22.31 -4.40 26.50
C GLU A 130 22.43 -4.73 25.01
N HIS A 131 23.37 -5.60 24.65
CA HIS A 131 23.56 -6.07 23.29
C HIS A 131 22.33 -6.85 22.81
N LYS A 132 21.87 -7.85 23.58
CA LYS A 132 20.69 -8.66 23.25
C LYS A 132 19.42 -7.82 23.20
N ARG A 133 19.23 -6.88 24.14
CA ARG A 133 18.08 -5.96 24.11
C ARG A 133 18.06 -5.07 22.87
N SER A 134 19.23 -4.60 22.45
CA SER A 134 19.35 -3.77 21.24
C SER A 134 19.08 -4.58 19.97
N GLU A 135 19.58 -5.81 19.91
CA GLU A 135 19.32 -6.74 18.81
C GLU A 135 17.85 -7.13 18.72
N GLU A 136 17.23 -7.48 19.85
CA GLU A 136 15.81 -7.82 19.93
C GLU A 136 14.93 -6.61 19.57
N ALA A 137 15.28 -5.40 20.03
CA ALA A 137 14.58 -4.18 19.65
C ALA A 137 14.67 -3.92 18.15
N LEU A 138 15.85 -4.10 17.55
CA LEU A 138 16.05 -3.95 16.12
C LEU A 138 15.24 -4.97 15.31
N GLU A 139 15.25 -6.23 15.72
CA GLU A 139 14.49 -7.29 15.05
C GLU A 139 12.98 -7.09 15.19
N ASN A 140 12.52 -6.60 16.35
CA ASN A 140 11.13 -6.21 16.57
C ASN A 140 10.72 -5.05 15.65
N GLU A 141 11.54 -4.01 15.51
CA GLU A 141 11.26 -2.90 14.61
C GLU A 141 11.28 -3.34 13.13
N ARG A 142 12.23 -4.20 12.74
CA ARG A 142 12.29 -4.80 11.40
C ARG A 142 11.03 -5.62 11.10
N THR A 143 10.60 -6.43 12.06
CA THR A 143 9.37 -7.24 11.96
C THR A 143 8.13 -6.37 11.85
N ARG A 144 8.02 -5.32 12.68
CA ARG A 144 6.92 -4.34 12.61
C ARG A 144 6.86 -3.67 11.23
N PHE A 145 7.99 -3.16 10.74
CA PHE A 145 8.08 -2.54 9.42
C PHE A 145 7.63 -3.51 8.32
N LYS A 146 8.09 -4.76 8.35
CA LYS A 146 7.70 -5.80 7.39
C LYS A 146 6.18 -6.06 7.42
N ILE A 147 5.58 -6.20 8.60
CA ILE A 147 4.14 -6.44 8.73
C ILE A 147 3.32 -5.25 8.22
N ILE A 148 3.70 -4.02 8.60
CA ILE A 148 3.01 -2.78 8.18
C ILE A 148 3.03 -2.65 6.66
N THR A 149 4.21 -2.82 6.06
CA THR A 149 4.38 -2.66 4.61
C THR A 149 3.69 -3.78 3.82
N GLN A 150 3.74 -5.03 4.30
CA GLN A 150 3.10 -6.17 3.65
C GLN A 150 1.57 -6.09 3.64
N ASN A 151 0.97 -5.53 4.69
CA ASN A 151 -0.49 -5.40 4.83
C ASN A 151 -1.03 -4.01 4.49
N ALA A 152 -0.19 -3.13 3.93
CA ALA A 152 -0.62 -1.79 3.54
C ALA A 152 -1.69 -1.87 2.43
N PRO A 153 -2.77 -1.06 2.51
CA PRO A 153 -3.83 -1.06 1.50
C PRO A 153 -3.43 -0.35 0.19
N PHE A 154 -2.22 0.22 0.14
CA PHE A 154 -1.62 0.88 -1.02
C PHE A 154 -0.29 0.23 -1.39
N GLY A 155 0.09 0.36 -2.66
CA GLY A 155 1.40 -0.06 -3.14
C GLY A 155 2.51 0.78 -2.51
N ILE A 156 3.60 0.14 -2.12
CA ILE A 156 4.79 0.80 -1.59
C ILE A 156 5.97 0.30 -2.39
N LEU A 157 6.78 1.22 -2.91
CA LEU A 157 8.08 0.91 -3.47
C LEU A 157 9.19 1.77 -2.86
N LEU A 158 10.39 1.20 -2.77
CA LEU A 158 11.61 1.91 -2.44
C LEU A 158 12.53 1.94 -3.65
N ILE A 159 13.08 3.11 -3.94
CA ILE A 159 14.02 3.35 -5.02
C ILE A 159 15.33 3.85 -4.42
N ASN A 160 16.45 3.24 -4.80
CA ASN A 160 17.77 3.72 -4.42
C ASN A 160 18.21 4.95 -5.25
N LYS A 161 19.40 5.49 -4.95
CA LYS A 161 19.98 6.65 -5.65
C LYS A 161 20.21 6.41 -7.16
N ASP A 162 20.40 5.15 -7.54
CA ASP A 162 20.68 4.77 -8.93
C ASP A 162 19.38 4.56 -9.75
N GLY A 163 18.21 4.68 -9.11
CA GLY A 163 16.91 4.48 -9.73
C GLY A 163 16.42 3.03 -9.73
N ASN A 164 17.10 2.14 -9.01
CA ASN A 164 16.73 0.73 -8.90
C ASN A 164 15.72 0.51 -7.77
N PHE A 165 14.77 -0.39 -8.00
CA PHE A 165 13.80 -0.77 -6.98
C PHE A 165 14.46 -1.74 -6.00
N THR A 166 14.51 -1.38 -4.72
CA THR A 166 15.08 -2.23 -3.66
C THR A 166 14.02 -3.00 -2.91
N TYR A 167 12.76 -2.55 -2.97
CA TYR A 167 11.64 -3.18 -2.32
C TYR A 167 10.34 -2.83 -3.03
N LEU A 168 9.47 -3.82 -3.18
CA LEU A 168 8.06 -3.68 -3.59
C LEU A 168 7.22 -4.45 -2.58
N ASN A 169 6.15 -3.84 -2.06
CA ASN A 169 5.21 -4.56 -1.20
C ASN A 169 4.23 -5.43 -2.03
N PRO A 170 3.53 -6.40 -1.43
CA PRO A 170 2.57 -7.25 -2.12
C PRO A 170 1.47 -6.46 -2.82
N LYS A 171 1.03 -5.34 -2.23
CA LYS A 171 -0.03 -4.51 -2.80
C LYS A 171 0.39 -3.83 -4.12
N PHE A 172 1.66 -3.48 -4.28
CA PHE A 172 2.20 -3.00 -5.55
C PHE A 172 2.02 -4.06 -6.63
N THR A 173 2.42 -5.31 -6.36
CA THR A 173 2.27 -6.42 -7.31
C THR A 173 0.80 -6.72 -7.61
N GLU A 174 -0.10 -6.61 -6.64
CA GLU A 174 -1.56 -6.73 -6.86
C GLU A 174 -2.10 -5.62 -7.78
N ILE A 175 -1.65 -4.37 -7.60
CA ILE A 175 -2.13 -3.22 -8.39
C ILE A 175 -1.63 -3.29 -9.82
N PHE A 176 -0.32 -3.53 -10.02
CA PHE A 176 0.34 -3.37 -11.32
C PHE A 176 0.62 -4.69 -12.05
N GLY A 177 0.64 -5.82 -11.32
CA GLY A 177 0.97 -7.15 -11.85
C GLY A 177 2.46 -7.44 -11.99
N TYR A 178 3.34 -6.55 -11.53
CA TYR A 178 4.79 -6.69 -11.66
C TYR A 178 5.48 -6.96 -10.32
N ASP A 179 6.57 -7.73 -10.38
CA ASP A 179 7.51 -7.91 -9.27
C ASP A 179 8.91 -7.36 -9.61
N LEU A 180 9.86 -7.47 -8.68
CA LEU A 180 11.23 -6.97 -8.85
C LEU A 180 11.99 -7.68 -9.98
N SER A 181 11.61 -8.90 -10.37
CA SER A 181 12.23 -9.62 -11.48
C SER A 181 11.73 -9.12 -12.83
N ASP A 182 10.47 -8.67 -12.91
CA ASP A 182 9.91 -8.05 -14.11
C ASP A 182 10.42 -6.60 -14.29
N VAL A 183 10.44 -5.83 -13.20
CA VAL A 183 10.78 -4.39 -13.20
C VAL A 183 11.83 -4.07 -12.13
N PRO A 184 13.12 -4.29 -12.43
CA PRO A 184 14.19 -4.06 -11.45
C PRO A 184 14.48 -2.58 -11.20
N ASP A 185 14.06 -1.70 -12.11
CA ASP A 185 14.35 -0.27 -12.06
C ASP A 185 13.19 0.59 -12.57
N GLY A 186 13.25 1.88 -12.22
CA GLY A 186 12.25 2.86 -12.65
C GLY A 186 12.17 3.02 -14.16
N LYS A 187 13.27 2.89 -14.91
CA LYS A 187 13.26 3.10 -16.36
C LYS A 187 12.46 2.02 -17.08
N SER A 188 12.67 0.76 -16.68
CA SER A 188 11.97 -0.42 -17.16
C SER A 188 10.48 -0.34 -16.83
N TRP A 189 10.16 0.05 -15.59
CA TRP A 189 8.77 0.25 -15.18
C TRP A 189 8.06 1.38 -15.95
N PHE A 190 8.68 2.56 -16.08
CA PHE A 190 8.09 3.70 -16.80
C PHE A 190 7.79 3.37 -18.27
N LYS A 191 8.63 2.57 -18.93
CA LYS A 191 8.41 2.14 -20.32
C LYS A 191 7.17 1.26 -20.48
N LEU A 192 6.88 0.43 -19.48
CA LEU A 192 5.73 -0.47 -19.46
C LEU A 192 4.45 0.26 -19.01
N ALA A 193 4.55 1.08 -17.96
CA ALA A 193 3.45 1.84 -17.40
C ALA A 193 2.91 2.92 -18.34
N TYR A 194 3.81 3.53 -19.15
CA TYR A 194 3.49 4.59 -20.11
C TYR A 194 3.97 4.17 -21.52
N PRO A 195 3.17 3.39 -22.26
CA PRO A 195 3.57 2.90 -23.58
C PRO A 195 3.59 4.00 -24.65
N ASP A 196 2.78 5.05 -24.48
CA ASP A 196 2.78 6.23 -25.35
C ASP A 196 4.04 7.07 -25.10
N PRO A 197 4.90 7.28 -26.12
CA PRO A 197 6.14 8.06 -25.98
C PRO A 197 5.92 9.52 -25.56
N GLU A 198 4.92 10.21 -26.11
CA GLU A 198 4.69 11.64 -25.84
C GLU A 198 4.24 11.83 -24.39
N TYR A 199 3.24 11.03 -23.98
CA TYR A 199 2.75 11.04 -22.61
C TYR A 199 3.83 10.61 -21.61
N ARG A 200 4.65 9.61 -21.94
CA ARG A 200 5.76 9.18 -21.08
C ARG A 200 6.78 10.29 -20.85
N GLU A 201 7.12 11.06 -21.89
CA GLU A 201 8.05 12.19 -21.73
C GLU A 201 7.46 13.30 -20.85
N GLU A 202 6.19 13.63 -21.02
CA GLU A 202 5.48 14.59 -20.16
C GLU A 202 5.55 14.15 -18.69
N VAL A 203 5.15 12.91 -18.39
CA VAL A 203 5.14 12.38 -17.02
C VAL A 203 6.55 12.32 -16.44
N LEU A 204 7.53 11.82 -17.21
CA LEU A 204 8.92 11.71 -16.75
C LEU A 204 9.52 13.08 -16.42
N SER A 205 9.25 14.10 -17.25
CA SER A 205 9.76 15.46 -17.04
C SER A 205 9.25 16.05 -15.73
N ALA A 206 7.94 15.92 -15.45
CA ALA A 206 7.32 16.38 -14.22
C ALA A 206 7.89 15.64 -12.98
N TRP A 207 8.07 14.32 -13.07
CA TRP A 207 8.67 13.53 -12.00
C TRP A 207 10.11 13.95 -11.69
N VAL A 208 10.93 14.19 -12.71
CA VAL A 208 12.32 14.63 -12.54
C VAL A 208 12.39 16.03 -11.94
N GLU A 209 11.48 16.93 -12.33
CA GLU A 209 11.39 18.27 -11.75
C GLU A 209 11.00 18.22 -10.27
N ASP A 210 9.97 17.43 -9.93
CA ASP A 210 9.52 17.26 -8.55
C ASP A 210 10.62 16.68 -7.65
N LEU A 211 11.34 15.65 -8.12
CA LEU A 211 12.44 15.04 -7.37
C LEU A 211 13.62 16.01 -7.15
N LYS A 212 13.91 16.90 -8.11
CA LYS A 212 14.97 17.91 -7.96
C LYS A 212 14.59 19.02 -6.99
N ALA A 213 13.31 19.37 -6.94
CA ALA A 213 12.80 20.47 -6.14
C ALA A 213 12.34 20.05 -4.72
N SER A 214 12.27 18.75 -4.43
CA SER A 214 11.78 18.22 -3.16
C SER A 214 12.86 18.27 -2.07
N GLU A 215 12.49 18.73 -0.87
CA GLU A 215 13.30 18.54 0.33
C GLU A 215 13.05 17.17 0.98
N PRO A 216 14.00 16.60 1.75
CA PRO A 216 13.81 15.34 2.45
C PRO A 216 12.59 15.39 3.39
N GLY A 217 11.63 14.48 3.17
CA GLY A 217 10.37 14.39 3.91
C GLY A 217 9.19 15.17 3.30
N GLU A 218 9.42 15.98 2.27
CA GLU A 218 8.35 16.67 1.53
C GLU A 218 7.55 15.66 0.67
N LYS A 219 6.24 15.90 0.53
CA LYS A 219 5.32 15.07 -0.28
C LYS A 219 4.86 15.87 -1.48
N ARG A 220 5.04 15.32 -2.68
CA ARG A 220 4.56 15.92 -3.94
C ARG A 220 3.66 14.96 -4.70
N PRO A 221 2.38 14.86 -4.31
CA PRO A 221 1.48 13.88 -4.91
C PRO A 221 1.15 14.21 -6.37
N ARG A 222 1.07 13.17 -7.21
CA ARG A 222 0.67 13.26 -8.61
C ARG A 222 -0.31 12.17 -8.97
N ILE A 223 -1.21 12.45 -9.90
CA ILE A 223 -2.18 11.48 -10.41
C ILE A 223 -1.89 11.24 -11.89
N TYR A 224 -1.67 9.98 -12.26
CA TYR A 224 -1.41 9.58 -13.63
C TYR A 224 -2.21 8.33 -14.00
N GLU A 225 -2.51 8.20 -15.29
CA GLU A 225 -3.06 6.97 -15.85
C GLU A 225 -1.89 6.04 -16.24
N VAL A 226 -1.96 4.79 -15.81
CA VAL A 226 -0.92 3.78 -16.08
C VAL A 226 -1.53 2.56 -16.75
N VAL A 227 -0.71 1.86 -17.53
CA VAL A 227 -1.02 0.54 -18.08
C VAL A 227 -0.35 -0.55 -17.24
N CYS A 228 -1.12 -1.51 -16.76
CA CYS A 228 -0.64 -2.63 -15.96
C CYS A 228 -0.23 -3.83 -16.82
N LYS A 229 0.40 -4.85 -16.21
CA LYS A 229 0.89 -6.04 -16.91
C LYS A 229 -0.19 -6.80 -17.70
N ASP A 230 -1.42 -6.77 -17.20
CA ASP A 230 -2.60 -7.38 -17.83
C ASP A 230 -3.23 -6.51 -18.94
N GLY A 231 -2.66 -5.34 -19.22
CA GLY A 231 -3.18 -4.36 -20.17
C GLY A 231 -4.31 -3.47 -19.63
N SER A 232 -4.73 -3.65 -18.38
CA SER A 232 -5.72 -2.77 -17.75
C SER A 232 -5.15 -1.37 -17.55
N ARG A 233 -6.02 -0.37 -17.64
CA ARG A 233 -5.67 1.02 -17.37
C ARG A 233 -6.18 1.44 -16.01
N LYS A 234 -5.30 2.01 -15.20
CA LYS A 234 -5.60 2.42 -13.84
C LYS A 234 -5.21 3.87 -13.61
N ILE A 235 -5.99 4.57 -12.80
CA ILE A 235 -5.65 5.91 -12.33
C ILE A 235 -4.96 5.75 -10.98
N ILE A 236 -3.67 6.06 -10.95
CA ILE A 236 -2.84 5.90 -9.76
C ILE A 236 -2.50 7.25 -9.18
N HIS A 237 -2.72 7.37 -7.87
CA HIS A 237 -2.25 8.48 -7.06
C HIS A 237 -0.89 8.10 -6.46
N PHE A 238 0.17 8.73 -6.96
CA PHE A 238 1.54 8.56 -6.51
C PHE A 238 1.90 9.60 -5.47
N ILE A 239 2.51 9.16 -4.37
CA ILE A 239 2.94 10.02 -3.26
C ILE A 239 4.43 9.72 -3.00
N PRO A 240 5.35 10.38 -3.72
CA PRO A 240 6.78 10.26 -3.49
C PRO A 240 7.20 11.02 -2.22
N VAL A 241 8.16 10.44 -1.49
CA VAL A 241 8.84 11.01 -0.34
C VAL A 241 10.32 10.68 -0.42
N SER A 242 11.17 11.71 -0.43
CA SER A 242 12.62 11.55 -0.40
C SER A 242 13.14 11.39 1.03
N LEU A 243 14.00 10.41 1.26
CA LEU A 243 14.66 10.18 2.53
C LEU A 243 15.99 10.96 2.61
N LYS A 244 16.44 11.26 3.83
CA LYS A 244 17.76 11.87 4.07
C LYS A 244 18.93 11.01 3.56
N THR A 245 18.72 9.70 3.47
CA THR A 245 19.69 8.75 2.92
C THR A 245 19.89 8.93 1.41
N GLY A 246 18.96 9.62 0.72
CA GLY A 246 18.87 9.81 -0.72
C GLY A 246 18.10 8.73 -1.46
N GLU A 247 17.47 7.80 -0.73
CA GLU A 247 16.48 6.86 -1.27
C GLU A 247 15.11 7.54 -1.36
N ASN A 248 14.25 7.05 -2.25
CA ASN A 248 12.88 7.54 -2.40
C ASN A 248 11.89 6.43 -2.04
N ILE A 249 10.91 6.76 -1.21
CA ILE A 249 9.74 5.93 -0.96
C ILE A 249 8.60 6.48 -1.80
N ILE A 250 7.90 5.63 -2.53
CA ILE A 250 6.70 6.03 -3.27
C ILE A 250 5.54 5.16 -2.80
N ALA A 251 4.48 5.81 -2.34
CA ALA A 251 3.19 5.17 -2.14
C ALA A 251 2.33 5.32 -3.40
N CYS A 252 1.63 4.26 -3.78
CA CYS A 252 0.80 4.18 -4.98
C CYS A 252 -0.60 3.71 -4.60
N GLU A 253 -1.60 4.55 -4.79
CA GLU A 253 -3.00 4.22 -4.51
C GLU A 253 -3.80 4.11 -5.81
N ASP A 254 -4.47 2.98 -6.04
CA ASP A 254 -5.40 2.81 -7.16
C ASP A 254 -6.73 3.51 -6.84
N ILE A 255 -6.92 4.69 -7.44
CA ILE A 255 -8.11 5.52 -7.26
C ILE A 255 -9.10 5.37 -8.42
N THR A 256 -8.92 4.39 -9.32
CA THR A 256 -9.75 4.21 -10.51
C THR A 256 -11.24 4.12 -10.16
N LYS A 257 -11.59 3.25 -9.21
CA LYS A 257 -12.98 3.07 -8.75
C LYS A 257 -13.54 4.35 -8.11
N LYS A 258 -12.72 5.05 -7.32
CA LYS A 258 -13.12 6.30 -6.67
C LYS A 258 -13.44 7.37 -7.70
N THR A 259 -12.54 7.61 -8.65
CA THR A 259 -12.72 8.58 -9.73
C THR A 259 -13.93 8.25 -10.61
N MET A 260 -14.17 6.97 -10.93
CA MET A 260 -15.35 6.55 -11.68
C MET A 260 -16.65 6.85 -10.93
N LEU A 261 -16.72 6.53 -9.63
CA LEU A 261 -17.91 6.78 -8.80
C LEU A 261 -18.16 8.29 -8.62
N GLU A 262 -17.12 9.08 -8.40
CA GLU A 262 -17.22 10.54 -8.29
C GLU A 262 -17.76 11.17 -9.58
N ASN A 263 -17.28 10.71 -10.74
CA ASN A 263 -17.78 11.17 -12.04
C ASN A 263 -19.23 10.75 -12.29
N GLN A 264 -19.60 9.51 -11.96
CA GLN A 264 -20.99 9.03 -12.05
C GLN A 264 -21.93 9.85 -11.17
N LEU A 265 -21.53 10.12 -9.93
CA LEU A 265 -22.30 10.94 -9.00
C LEU A 265 -22.48 12.37 -9.54
N ARG A 266 -21.40 12.98 -10.03
CA ARG A 266 -21.45 14.33 -10.61
C ARG A 266 -22.39 14.39 -11.83
N GLN A 267 -22.37 13.36 -12.69
CA GLN A 267 -23.28 13.27 -13.83
C GLN A 267 -24.74 13.09 -13.39
N ALA A 268 -24.99 12.24 -12.38
CA ALA A 268 -26.33 12.04 -11.83
C ALA A 268 -26.92 13.34 -11.22
N GLN A 269 -26.11 14.08 -10.45
CA GLN A 269 -26.51 15.38 -9.87
C GLN A 269 -26.80 16.44 -10.94
N LYS A 270 -26.00 16.47 -12.01
CA LYS A 270 -26.24 17.35 -13.16
C LYS A 270 -27.58 17.02 -13.81
N MET A 271 -27.88 15.72 -13.99
CA MET A 271 -29.13 15.26 -14.60
C MET A 271 -30.35 15.55 -13.71
N GLU A 272 -30.22 15.39 -12.39
CA GLU A 272 -31.28 15.75 -11.44
C GLU A 272 -31.60 17.26 -11.47
N SER A 273 -30.57 18.09 -11.54
CA SER A 273 -30.73 19.55 -11.59
C SER A 273 -31.43 20.01 -12.89
N ILE A 274 -31.02 19.44 -14.04
CA ILE A 274 -31.69 19.66 -15.34
C ILE A 274 -33.14 19.18 -15.25
N GLY A 275 -33.39 18.01 -14.68
CA GLY A 275 -34.73 17.43 -14.57
C GLY A 275 -35.71 18.31 -13.82
N ARG A 276 -35.28 18.88 -12.68
CA ARG A 276 -36.11 19.76 -11.83
C ARG A 276 -36.39 21.10 -12.50
N LEU A 277 -35.39 21.71 -13.14
CA LEU A 277 -35.55 22.98 -13.86
C LEU A 277 -36.44 22.81 -15.11
N ALA A 278 -36.18 21.76 -15.90
CA ALA A 278 -36.96 21.47 -17.10
C ALA A 278 -38.43 21.21 -16.78
N GLY A 279 -38.76 20.53 -15.66
CA GLY A 279 -40.15 20.29 -15.26
C GLY A 279 -40.95 21.58 -15.00
N GLY A 280 -40.35 22.55 -14.30
CA GLY A 280 -40.98 23.85 -14.02
C GLY A 280 -41.07 24.73 -15.27
N ILE A 281 -39.96 24.87 -16.01
CA ILE A 281 -39.90 25.67 -17.24
C ILE A 281 -40.87 25.14 -18.30
N ALA A 282 -40.91 23.82 -18.50
CA ALA A 282 -41.77 23.21 -19.50
C ALA A 282 -43.26 23.32 -19.18
N HIS A 283 -43.63 23.31 -17.89
CA HIS A 283 -44.99 23.63 -17.48
C HIS A 283 -45.38 25.04 -17.93
N ASP A 284 -44.53 26.02 -17.69
CA ASP A 284 -44.81 27.42 -18.01
C ASP A 284 -44.82 27.68 -19.53
N PHE A 285 -43.91 27.05 -20.28
CA PHE A 285 -43.93 27.10 -21.75
C PHE A 285 -45.21 26.50 -22.32
N ASN A 286 -45.65 25.33 -21.83
CA ASN A 286 -46.88 24.72 -22.30
C ASN A 286 -48.09 25.62 -22.05
N ASN A 287 -48.16 26.31 -20.90
CA ASN A 287 -49.25 27.25 -20.61
C ASN A 287 -49.30 28.40 -21.63
N MET A 288 -48.15 28.98 -21.97
CA MET A 288 -48.06 30.05 -22.97
C MET A 288 -48.42 29.55 -24.37
N LEU A 289 -47.90 28.37 -24.75
CA LEU A 289 -48.16 27.77 -26.06
C LEU A 289 -49.64 27.38 -26.24
N GLN A 290 -50.29 26.85 -25.20
CA GLN A 290 -51.72 26.54 -25.22
C GLN A 290 -52.56 27.79 -25.48
N ALA A 291 -52.19 28.92 -24.87
CA ALA A 291 -52.86 30.19 -25.11
C ALA A 291 -52.66 30.69 -26.54
N ILE A 292 -51.43 30.62 -27.07
CA ILE A 292 -51.12 31.01 -28.46
C ILE A 292 -51.91 30.16 -29.45
N ILE A 293 -51.91 28.83 -29.26
CA ILE A 293 -52.68 27.89 -30.11
C ILE A 293 -54.17 28.22 -30.02
N GLY A 294 -54.72 28.36 -28.82
CA GLY A 294 -56.15 28.65 -28.63
C GLY A 294 -56.60 29.97 -29.26
N PHE A 295 -55.80 31.05 -29.13
CA PHE A 295 -56.12 32.32 -29.77
C PHE A 295 -55.98 32.26 -31.30
N ALA A 296 -54.96 31.56 -31.81
CA ALA A 296 -54.79 31.36 -33.26
C ALA A 296 -55.98 30.59 -33.85
N GLU A 297 -56.41 29.51 -33.19
CA GLU A 297 -57.58 28.72 -33.59
C GLU A 297 -58.88 29.55 -33.59
N LEU A 298 -59.12 30.33 -32.53
CA LEU A 298 -60.29 31.21 -32.44
C LEU A 298 -60.26 32.32 -33.50
N ALA A 299 -59.08 32.83 -33.85
CA ALA A 299 -58.92 33.81 -34.90
C ALA A 299 -59.24 33.19 -36.26
N MET A 300 -58.72 32.00 -36.57
CA MET A 300 -58.99 31.25 -37.82
C MET A 300 -60.49 31.02 -38.05
N VAL A 301 -61.29 30.82 -36.99
CA VAL A 301 -62.76 30.68 -37.11
C VAL A 301 -63.45 31.96 -37.59
N LYS A 302 -62.88 33.15 -37.30
CA LYS A 302 -63.50 34.45 -37.59
C LYS A 302 -63.10 35.04 -38.95
N ILE A 303 -62.05 34.53 -39.59
CA ILE A 303 -61.52 35.08 -40.84
C ILE A 303 -62.00 34.25 -42.03
N LYS A 304 -62.06 34.90 -43.19
CA LYS A 304 -62.45 34.23 -44.42
C LYS A 304 -61.32 33.29 -44.88
N LYS A 305 -61.64 32.01 -45.06
CA LYS A 305 -60.71 31.01 -45.59
C LYS A 305 -60.07 31.47 -46.90
N GLY A 306 -58.76 31.28 -47.02
CA GLY A 306 -57.96 31.68 -48.19
C GLY A 306 -57.60 33.17 -48.24
N SER A 307 -57.74 33.91 -47.14
CA SER A 307 -57.16 35.26 -47.02
C SER A 307 -55.67 35.19 -46.67
N ALA A 308 -54.91 36.24 -46.95
CA ALA A 308 -53.48 36.30 -46.61
C ALA A 308 -53.21 36.03 -45.11
N HIS A 309 -54.14 36.44 -44.24
CA HIS A 309 -54.04 36.23 -42.79
C HIS A 309 -54.43 34.80 -42.34
N ASP A 310 -55.10 34.02 -43.18
CA ASP A 310 -55.45 32.61 -42.90
C ASP A 310 -54.19 31.74 -42.94
N GLU A 311 -53.31 31.93 -43.93
CA GLU A 311 -52.01 31.26 -44.00
C GLU A 311 -51.08 31.63 -42.84
N ASP A 312 -51.03 32.91 -42.46
CA ASP A 312 -50.22 33.38 -41.33
C ASP A 312 -50.63 32.71 -40.00
N LEU A 313 -51.93 32.57 -39.75
CA LEU A 313 -52.43 31.93 -38.53
C LEU A 313 -52.21 30.42 -38.50
N ILE A 314 -52.31 29.76 -39.66
CA ILE A 314 -51.94 28.34 -39.79
C ILE A 314 -50.46 28.17 -39.44
N GLN A 315 -49.58 29.04 -39.92
CA GLN A 315 -48.15 29.00 -39.59
C GLN A 315 -47.88 29.23 -38.11
N ILE A 316 -48.55 30.21 -37.48
CA ILE A 316 -48.43 30.46 -36.03
C ILE A 316 -48.87 29.24 -35.22
N SER A 317 -50.03 28.67 -35.55
CA SER A 317 -50.56 27.49 -34.85
C SER A 317 -49.62 26.28 -35.01
N GLN A 318 -49.14 26.03 -36.23
CA GLN A 318 -48.19 24.94 -36.48
C GLN A 318 -46.86 25.15 -35.76
N ALA A 319 -46.34 26.38 -35.71
CA ALA A 319 -45.10 26.69 -35.00
C ALA A 319 -45.26 26.51 -33.48
N ALA A 320 -46.38 26.97 -32.90
CA ALA A 320 -46.67 26.79 -31.49
C ALA A 320 -46.88 25.31 -31.12
N GLN A 321 -47.53 24.54 -31.99
CA GLN A 321 -47.69 23.10 -31.81
C GLN A 321 -46.33 22.37 -31.84
N ARG A 322 -45.46 22.70 -32.79
CA ARG A 322 -44.09 22.16 -32.85
C ARG A 322 -43.30 22.49 -31.58
N ALA A 323 -43.42 23.71 -31.07
CA ALA A 323 -42.77 24.11 -29.82
C ALA A 323 -43.31 23.33 -28.62
N ALA A 324 -44.62 23.06 -28.55
CA ALA A 324 -45.23 22.28 -27.46
C ALA A 324 -44.75 20.82 -27.47
N ASP A 325 -44.59 20.25 -28.68
CA ASP A 325 -44.08 18.89 -28.85
C ASP A 325 -42.61 18.78 -28.43
N LEU A 326 -41.78 19.76 -28.81
CA LEU A 326 -40.39 19.84 -28.37
C LEU A 326 -40.28 19.97 -26.84
N THR A 327 -41.13 20.82 -26.25
CA THR A 327 -41.17 21.03 -24.79
C THR A 327 -41.57 19.74 -24.06
N ARG A 328 -42.52 18.97 -24.60
CA ARG A 328 -42.89 17.64 -24.08
C ARG A 328 -41.77 16.63 -24.17
N GLN A 329 -41.01 16.59 -25.27
CA GLN A 329 -39.86 15.70 -25.40
C GLN A 329 -38.77 16.03 -24.37
N LEU A 330 -38.52 17.32 -24.14
CA LEU A 330 -37.56 17.80 -23.14
C LEU A 330 -38.00 17.42 -21.71
N LEU A 331 -39.30 17.48 -21.43
CA LEU A 331 -39.90 17.07 -20.16
C LEU A 331 -39.86 15.54 -19.96
N ALA A 332 -40.02 14.76 -21.04
CA ALA A 332 -39.86 13.30 -21.01
C ALA A 332 -38.41 12.90 -20.70
N PHE A 333 -37.42 13.60 -21.27
CA PHE A 333 -36.00 13.39 -20.97
C PHE A 333 -35.65 13.77 -19.52
N ALA A 334 -36.30 14.81 -18.99
CA ALA A 334 -36.08 15.35 -17.65
C ALA A 334 -36.76 14.55 -16.52
N ARG A 335 -37.86 13.84 -16.80
CA ARG A 335 -38.62 13.12 -15.77
C ARG A 335 -37.96 11.79 -15.39
N LYS A 336 -37.83 11.55 -14.08
CA LYS A 336 -37.71 10.21 -13.50
C LYS A 336 -39.03 9.45 -13.70
N GLN A 337 -39.32 8.94 -14.89
CA GLN A 337 -40.36 7.92 -15.01
C GLN A 337 -39.86 6.65 -14.31
N PRO A 338 -40.65 6.05 -13.39
CA PRO A 338 -40.30 4.77 -12.82
C PRO A 338 -40.28 3.73 -13.94
N VAL A 339 -39.07 3.27 -14.28
CA VAL A 339 -38.82 2.31 -15.36
C VAL A 339 -39.49 0.99 -14.99
N SER A 340 -40.50 0.59 -15.75
CA SER A 340 -41.16 -0.71 -15.57
C SER A 340 -40.47 -1.74 -16.46
N LEU A 341 -39.37 -2.32 -15.95
CA LEU A 341 -38.64 -3.35 -16.66
C LEU A 341 -39.49 -4.61 -16.87
N ARG A 342 -39.78 -4.94 -18.13
CA ARG A 342 -40.46 -6.17 -18.54
C ARG A 342 -39.60 -6.94 -19.53
N VAL A 343 -39.74 -8.26 -19.55
CA VAL A 343 -39.13 -9.07 -20.61
C VAL A 343 -40.00 -8.91 -21.86
N LEU A 344 -39.41 -8.38 -22.93
CA LEU A 344 -40.08 -8.05 -24.18
C LEU A 344 -39.39 -8.78 -25.33
N ASP A 345 -40.16 -9.21 -26.32
CA ASP A 345 -39.63 -9.67 -27.60
C ASP A 345 -39.52 -8.48 -28.55
N LEU A 346 -38.29 -8.08 -28.88
CA LEU A 346 -38.02 -6.93 -29.76
C LEU A 346 -38.66 -7.09 -31.13
N ASN A 347 -38.71 -8.32 -31.68
CA ASN A 347 -39.32 -8.56 -32.98
C ASN A 347 -40.80 -8.15 -32.97
N LYS A 348 -41.53 -8.54 -31.92
CA LYS A 348 -42.96 -8.21 -31.76
C LYS A 348 -43.18 -6.73 -31.47
N THR A 349 -42.33 -6.16 -30.61
CA THR A 349 -42.44 -4.76 -30.18
C THR A 349 -42.22 -3.82 -31.36
N VAL A 350 -41.12 -3.99 -32.11
CA VAL A 350 -40.83 -3.19 -33.31
C VAL A 350 -41.89 -3.42 -34.38
N ALA A 351 -42.32 -4.66 -34.61
CA ALA A 351 -43.36 -4.97 -35.59
C ALA A 351 -44.67 -4.22 -35.32
N SER A 352 -45.08 -4.10 -34.05
CA SER A 352 -46.29 -3.38 -33.65
C SER A 352 -46.24 -1.88 -33.94
N MET A 353 -45.03 -1.31 -34.07
CA MET A 353 -44.83 0.11 -34.33
C MET A 353 -44.60 0.46 -35.80
N LEU A 354 -44.35 -0.52 -36.67
CA LEU A 354 -43.98 -0.26 -38.07
C LEU A 354 -44.99 0.63 -38.81
N ASP A 355 -46.28 0.43 -38.56
CA ASP A 355 -47.33 1.20 -39.23
C ASP A 355 -47.36 2.66 -38.75
N MET A 356 -47.12 2.89 -37.46
CA MET A 356 -46.97 4.24 -36.90
C MET A 356 -45.71 4.91 -37.46
N LEU A 357 -44.58 4.18 -37.49
CA LEU A 357 -43.30 4.69 -37.97
C LEU A 357 -43.35 5.06 -39.47
N LYS A 358 -43.98 4.24 -40.32
CA LYS A 358 -44.23 4.56 -41.74
C LYS A 358 -45.01 5.86 -41.90
N ARG A 359 -46.01 6.10 -41.06
CA ARG A 359 -46.83 7.32 -41.10
C ARG A 359 -46.04 8.56 -40.69
N ILE A 360 -45.02 8.43 -39.84
CA ILE A 360 -44.17 9.54 -39.40
C ILE A 360 -43.21 9.98 -40.51
N ILE A 361 -42.65 9.05 -41.29
CA ILE A 361 -41.65 9.33 -42.33
C ILE A 361 -42.22 9.66 -43.72
N GLY A 362 -43.53 9.50 -43.92
CA GLY A 362 -44.19 9.78 -45.21
C GLY A 362 -44.00 8.68 -46.26
N GLU A 363 -44.64 8.84 -47.43
CA GLU A 363 -44.64 7.83 -48.50
C GLU A 363 -43.37 7.84 -49.36
N ASP A 364 -42.57 8.90 -49.29
CA ASP A 364 -41.36 9.08 -50.09
C ASP A 364 -40.15 8.31 -49.56
N ILE A 365 -40.26 7.69 -48.38
CA ILE A 365 -39.16 6.99 -47.70
C ILE A 365 -39.48 5.50 -47.58
N LYS A 366 -38.61 4.66 -48.18
CA LYS A 366 -38.77 3.20 -48.16
C LYS A 366 -38.22 2.60 -46.86
N LEU A 367 -39.13 2.26 -45.93
CA LEU A 367 -38.78 1.53 -44.71
C LEU A 367 -38.62 0.01 -44.98
N VAL A 368 -37.43 -0.54 -44.70
CA VAL A 368 -37.14 -1.98 -44.82
C VAL A 368 -36.90 -2.57 -43.44
N TRP A 369 -37.78 -3.46 -42.99
CA TRP A 369 -37.65 -4.18 -41.74
C TRP A 369 -37.12 -5.60 -41.95
N LYS A 370 -36.02 -5.95 -41.27
CA LYS A 370 -35.42 -7.30 -41.29
C LYS A 370 -35.36 -7.86 -39.88
N GLN A 371 -36.31 -8.74 -39.56
CA GLN A 371 -36.38 -9.41 -38.26
C GLN A 371 -35.49 -10.66 -38.20
N ASN A 372 -35.09 -11.04 -36.98
CA ASN A 372 -34.42 -12.30 -36.74
C ASN A 372 -35.44 -13.45 -36.62
N VAL A 373 -35.04 -14.68 -36.97
CA VAL A 373 -35.90 -15.88 -36.90
C VAL A 373 -36.13 -16.29 -35.43
N ALA A 374 -35.14 -16.11 -34.58
CA ALA A 374 -35.25 -16.37 -33.15
C ALA A 374 -35.87 -15.16 -32.40
N PRO A 375 -36.70 -15.38 -31.36
CA PRO A 375 -37.21 -14.30 -30.51
C PRO A 375 -36.07 -13.55 -29.84
N CYS A 376 -36.11 -12.23 -29.89
CA CYS A 376 -35.06 -11.38 -29.35
C CYS A 376 -35.53 -10.79 -28.03
N GLN A 377 -35.29 -11.51 -26.93
CA GLN A 377 -35.77 -11.12 -25.62
C GLN A 377 -34.84 -10.11 -24.94
N VAL A 378 -35.40 -8.99 -24.52
CA VAL A 378 -34.70 -7.95 -23.75
C VAL A 378 -35.51 -7.56 -22.53
N LYS A 379 -34.82 -7.21 -21.44
CA LYS A 379 -35.46 -6.67 -20.24
C LYS A 379 -35.40 -5.15 -20.28
N MET A 380 -36.49 -4.52 -20.70
CA MET A 380 -36.55 -3.07 -20.94
C MET A 380 -37.96 -2.53 -20.62
N ASP A 381 -38.08 -1.21 -20.49
CA ASP A 381 -39.38 -0.56 -20.44
C ASP A 381 -39.94 -0.41 -21.88
N PRO A 382 -41.17 -0.91 -22.15
CA PRO A 382 -41.79 -0.78 -23.48
C PRO A 382 -41.81 0.66 -24.00
N ALA A 383 -42.13 1.64 -23.14
CA ALA A 383 -42.25 3.04 -23.55
C ALA A 383 -40.90 3.65 -23.99
N GLN A 384 -39.78 3.15 -23.45
CA GLN A 384 -38.45 3.60 -23.87
C GLN A 384 -38.06 3.07 -25.25
N ILE A 385 -38.44 1.83 -25.60
CA ILE A 385 -38.18 1.29 -26.94
C ILE A 385 -38.90 2.14 -27.98
N ASP A 386 -40.16 2.47 -27.72
CA ASP A 386 -40.96 3.28 -28.62
C ASP A 386 -40.31 4.64 -28.89
N GLN A 387 -39.81 5.27 -27.83
CA GLN A 387 -39.17 6.58 -27.91
C GLN A 387 -37.79 6.52 -28.58
N ILE A 388 -37.01 5.47 -28.35
CA ILE A 388 -35.71 5.26 -29.03
C ILE A 388 -35.94 5.12 -30.54
N LEU A 389 -36.89 4.29 -30.97
CA LEU A 389 -37.16 4.05 -32.39
C LEU A 389 -37.68 5.31 -33.09
N ALA A 390 -38.60 6.05 -32.46
CA ALA A 390 -39.09 7.30 -33.00
C ALA A 390 -37.97 8.34 -33.13
N ASN A 391 -37.11 8.48 -32.13
CA ASN A 391 -35.99 9.43 -32.16
C ASN A 391 -34.95 9.06 -33.22
N LEU A 392 -34.66 7.77 -33.41
CA LEU A 392 -33.72 7.34 -34.46
C LEU A 392 -34.28 7.62 -35.86
N LEU A 393 -35.57 7.43 -36.08
CA LEU A 393 -36.22 7.69 -37.38
C LEU A 393 -36.39 9.17 -37.70
N VAL A 394 -36.60 10.04 -36.71
CA VAL A 394 -36.68 11.49 -36.95
C VAL A 394 -35.32 12.10 -37.27
N ASN A 395 -34.23 11.52 -36.75
CA ASN A 395 -32.87 12.03 -36.93
C ASN A 395 -32.11 11.39 -38.11
N ALA A 396 -32.62 10.30 -38.68
CA ALA A 396 -32.05 9.62 -39.85
C ALA A 396 -32.54 10.27 -41.14
#